data_AF-A0A932NB83-F1
#
_entry.id   AF-A0A932NB83-F1
#
_cell.length_a   1.000
_cell.length_b   1.000
_cell.length_c   1.000
_cell.angle_alpha   90.00
_cell.angle_beta   90.00
_cell.angle_gamma   90.00
#
_symmetry.space_group_name_H-M   'P 1'
#
loop_
_entity.id
_entity.type
_entity.pdbx_description
1 polymer ?
#
loop_
_entity_poly.entity_id
_entity_poly.type
_entity_poly.pdbx_seq_one_letter_code
_entity_poly.pdbx_strand_id
1 'polypeptide(L)'
;MPPMTKRTNEQWLSDLHASGLRRETALVDLRAEILYGLPYALRDWLTPDDPHFAALVEEVAQETLMRALEHLDSFEGRSQFTTWVHKIAVRVALTELRRRRWKDVSLDGLLENTDGEPASPVPADRAPSPEVATEQADLLAQLQRLMMEELTAKQLRAMLAVGIGEMPLEEVARQMGMERNALYKLLHDARRRLKRRLAREGFTPAELLAVFERR
;
A
#
# COMPACT_ATOMS: atom_id res chain seq x y z
N MET A 1 -26.36 16.40 11.19
CA MET A 1 -25.69 15.54 12.18
C MET A 1 -26.79 14.80 12.95
N PRO A 2 -27.18 13.59 12.51
CA PRO A 2 -26.93 12.32 13.27
C PRO A 2 -26.90 11.03 12.37
N PRO A 3 -26.71 9.81 12.91
CA PRO A 3 -26.49 9.42 14.31
C PRO A 3 -25.02 9.10 14.61
N MET A 4 -24.46 9.80 15.58
CA MET A 4 -23.49 9.16 16.46
C MET A 4 -24.31 8.19 17.30
N THR A 5 -24.22 6.91 17.00
CA THR A 5 -24.81 5.91 17.86
C THR A 5 -24.15 6.08 19.23
N LYS A 6 -24.91 6.50 20.25
CA LYS A 6 -24.40 6.76 21.62
C LYS A 6 -24.05 5.45 22.34
N ARG A 7 -23.36 4.52 21.67
CA ARG A 7 -22.78 3.35 22.31
C ARG A 7 -21.44 3.73 22.88
N THR A 8 -21.25 3.39 24.14
CA THR A 8 -19.93 3.34 24.78
C THR A 8 -19.11 2.19 24.18
N ASN A 9 -17.80 2.21 24.43
CA ASN A 9 -16.91 1.11 24.05
C ASN A 9 -17.41 -0.25 24.56
N GLU A 10 -17.84 -0.31 25.81
CA GLU A 10 -18.33 -1.54 26.44
C GLU A 10 -19.62 -2.05 25.77
N GLN A 11 -20.53 -1.15 25.41
CA GLN A 11 -21.75 -1.50 24.69
C GLN A 11 -21.45 -2.04 23.29
N TRP A 12 -20.51 -1.43 22.56
CA TRP A 12 -20.06 -1.94 21.28
C TRP A 12 -19.55 -3.37 21.39
N LEU A 13 -18.62 -3.61 22.31
CA LEU A 13 -18.06 -4.95 22.51
C LEU A 13 -19.14 -5.96 22.94
N SER A 14 -19.93 -5.63 23.96
CA SER A 14 -20.99 -6.52 24.47
C SER A 14 -22.03 -6.87 23.39
N ASP A 15 -22.49 -5.90 22.61
CA ASP A 15 -23.50 -6.15 21.56
C ASP A 15 -22.91 -6.89 20.36
N LEU A 16 -21.66 -6.62 19.97
CA LEU A 16 -21.00 -7.32 18.87
C LEU A 16 -20.62 -8.77 19.24
N HIS A 17 -20.38 -9.07 20.52
CA HIS A 17 -20.22 -10.45 21.01
C HIS A 17 -21.54 -11.18 21.24
N ALA A 18 -22.66 -10.46 21.34
CA ALA A 18 -23.98 -11.07 21.53
C ALA A 18 -24.40 -11.92 20.32
N SER A 19 -25.54 -12.58 20.45
CA SER A 19 -26.21 -13.33 19.39
C SER A 19 -27.62 -12.75 19.11
N GLY A 20 -28.17 -13.08 17.95
CA GLY A 20 -29.49 -12.64 17.51
C GLY A 20 -29.60 -11.12 17.30
N LEU A 21 -30.78 -10.58 17.60
CA LEU A 21 -31.16 -9.21 17.24
C LEU A 21 -30.23 -8.12 17.78
N ARG A 22 -29.64 -8.32 18.97
CA ARG A 22 -28.66 -7.38 19.55
C ARG A 22 -27.42 -7.23 18.68
N ARG A 23 -26.87 -8.37 18.23
CA ARG A 23 -25.72 -8.40 17.34
C ARG A 23 -26.07 -7.79 15.99
N GLU A 24 -27.21 -8.17 15.42
CA GLU A 24 -27.68 -7.63 14.14
C GLU A 24 -27.80 -6.11 14.17
N THR A 25 -28.38 -5.56 15.24
CA THR A 25 -28.52 -4.11 15.42
C THR A 25 -27.15 -3.43 15.52
N ALA A 26 -26.22 -4.00 16.30
CA ALA A 26 -24.87 -3.46 16.41
C ALA A 26 -24.09 -3.53 15.08
N LEU A 27 -24.28 -4.58 14.28
CA LEU A 27 -23.66 -4.67 12.95
C LEU A 27 -24.19 -3.58 12.00
N VAL A 28 -25.50 -3.34 11.99
CA VAL A 28 -26.14 -2.28 11.20
C VAL A 28 -25.60 -0.92 11.60
N ASP A 29 -25.55 -0.65 12.90
CA ASP A 29 -25.08 0.63 13.41
C ASP A 29 -23.58 0.83 13.14
N LEU A 30 -22.76 -0.21 13.31
CA LEU A 30 -21.33 -0.16 13.01
C LEU A 30 -21.09 0.14 11.52
N ARG A 31 -21.86 -0.50 10.64
CA ARG A 31 -21.79 -0.21 9.20
C ARG A 31 -22.17 1.24 8.91
N ALA A 32 -23.20 1.78 9.57
CA ALA A 32 -23.58 3.18 9.41
C ALA A 32 -22.47 4.14 9.88
N GLU A 33 -21.82 3.87 11.01
CA GLU A 33 -20.67 4.64 11.50
C GLU A 33 -19.52 4.66 10.47
N ILE A 34 -19.21 3.49 9.88
CA ILE A 34 -18.16 3.38 8.86
C ILE A 34 -18.51 4.19 7.61
N LEU A 35 -19.72 4.00 7.06
CA LEU A 35 -20.16 4.71 5.87
C LEU A 35 -20.21 6.21 6.05
N TYR A 36 -20.52 6.69 7.26
CA TYR A 36 -20.56 8.10 7.55
C TYR A 36 -19.16 8.74 7.55
N GLY A 37 -18.19 8.08 8.17
CA GLY A 37 -16.83 8.62 8.28
C GLY A 37 -15.97 8.49 7.03
N LEU A 38 -16.23 7.48 6.20
CA LEU A 38 -15.41 7.19 5.02
C LEU A 38 -15.34 8.36 4.02
N PRO A 39 -16.44 9.01 3.60
CA PRO A 39 -16.38 10.13 2.67
C PRO A 39 -15.48 11.27 3.15
N TYR A 40 -15.56 11.61 4.44
CA TYR A 40 -14.71 12.65 5.02
C TYR A 40 -13.23 12.23 5.03
N ALA A 41 -12.98 10.97 5.37
CA ALA A 41 -11.63 10.42 5.43
C ALA A 41 -10.98 10.22 4.05
N LEU A 42 -11.77 10.17 2.97
CA LEU A 42 -11.27 9.95 1.60
C LEU A 42 -11.18 11.22 0.76
N ARG A 43 -11.60 12.37 1.28
CA ARG A 43 -11.70 13.64 0.53
C ARG A 43 -10.41 14.05 -0.21
N ASP A 44 -9.24 13.68 0.33
CA ASP A 44 -7.94 14.03 -0.23
C ASP A 44 -7.49 13.05 -1.33
N TRP A 45 -8.19 11.92 -1.50
CA TRP A 45 -7.84 10.86 -2.46
C TRP A 45 -8.92 10.58 -3.51
N LEU A 46 -10.20 10.78 -3.19
CA LEU A 46 -11.31 10.53 -4.10
C LEU A 46 -12.45 11.50 -3.82
N THR A 47 -12.95 12.14 -4.87
CA THR A 47 -14.08 13.06 -4.78
C THR A 47 -15.41 12.29 -4.81
N PRO A 48 -16.46 12.80 -4.13
CA PRO A 48 -17.81 12.19 -4.20
C PRO A 48 -18.43 12.14 -5.60
N ASP A 49 -17.94 12.98 -6.52
CA ASP A 49 -18.41 13.04 -7.91
C ASP A 49 -17.81 11.92 -8.79
N ASP A 50 -16.83 11.17 -8.29
CA ASP A 50 -16.27 10.03 -9.01
C ASP A 50 -17.34 8.91 -9.16
N PRO A 51 -17.61 8.41 -10.38
CA PRO A 51 -18.62 7.36 -10.62
C PRO A 51 -18.39 6.08 -9.81
N HIS A 52 -17.16 5.81 -9.39
CA HIS A 52 -16.77 4.64 -8.62
C HIS A 52 -16.73 4.91 -7.11
N PHE A 53 -16.99 6.14 -6.67
CA PHE A 53 -16.95 6.53 -5.25
C PHE A 53 -17.91 5.71 -4.41
N ALA A 54 -19.18 5.64 -4.80
CA ALA A 54 -20.20 4.90 -4.05
C ALA A 54 -19.86 3.41 -3.92
N ALA A 55 -19.43 2.78 -5.02
CA ALA A 55 -19.01 1.38 -5.02
C ALA A 55 -17.78 1.16 -4.13
N LEU A 56 -16.78 2.05 -4.17
CA LEU A 56 -15.61 1.97 -3.31
C LEU A 56 -16.00 2.07 -1.83
N VAL A 57 -16.81 3.06 -1.45
CA VAL A 57 -17.22 3.29 -0.07
C VAL A 57 -17.95 2.06 0.48
N GLU A 58 -18.81 1.44 -0.31
CA GLU A 58 -19.52 0.21 0.06
C GLU A 58 -18.58 -0.99 0.25
N GLU A 59 -17.68 -1.24 -0.70
CA GLU A 59 -16.68 -2.31 -0.60
C GLU A 59 -15.77 -2.14 0.62
N VAL A 60 -15.28 -0.92 0.83
CA VAL A 60 -14.44 -0.57 1.99
C VAL A 60 -15.23 -0.77 3.28
N ALA A 61 -16.50 -0.38 3.34
CA ALA A 61 -17.31 -0.54 4.54
C ALA A 61 -17.52 -2.02 4.90
N GLN A 62 -17.79 -2.88 3.92
CA GLN A 62 -17.91 -4.32 4.12
C GLN A 62 -16.61 -4.95 4.62
N GLU A 63 -15.49 -4.68 3.94
CA GLU A 63 -14.17 -5.20 4.32
C GLU A 63 -13.75 -4.71 5.72
N THR A 64 -14.04 -3.44 6.04
CA THR A 64 -13.80 -2.88 7.37
C THR A 64 -14.60 -3.60 8.43
N LEU A 65 -15.89 -3.85 8.19
CA LEU A 65 -16.76 -4.57 9.12
C LEU A 65 -16.22 -5.97 9.39
N MET A 66 -15.82 -6.70 8.34
CA MET A 66 -15.24 -8.05 8.48
C MET A 66 -13.97 -8.03 9.33
N ARG A 67 -13.02 -7.13 9.02
CA ARG A 67 -11.76 -7.01 9.78
C ARG A 67 -11.97 -6.56 11.23
N ALA A 68 -12.92 -5.65 11.46
CA ALA A 68 -13.25 -5.19 12.79
C ALA A 68 -13.80 -6.34 13.65
N LEU A 69 -14.61 -7.23 13.07
CA LEU A 69 -15.13 -8.42 13.75
C LEU A 69 -14.05 -9.48 13.97
N GLU A 70 -13.20 -9.72 12.97
CA GLU A 70 -12.08 -10.67 13.07
C GLU A 70 -11.09 -10.28 14.19
N HIS A 71 -10.90 -8.98 14.39
CA HIS A 71 -9.97 -8.44 15.38
C HIS A 71 -10.65 -7.77 16.56
N LEU A 72 -11.93 -8.06 16.81
CA LEU A 72 -12.72 -7.38 17.85
C LEU A 72 -12.05 -7.48 19.23
N ASP A 73 -11.53 -8.65 19.57
CA ASP A 73 -10.86 -8.94 20.85
C ASP A 73 -9.51 -8.20 21.02
N SER A 74 -8.98 -7.61 19.94
CA SER A 74 -7.72 -6.84 20.00
C SER A 74 -7.93 -5.38 20.43
N PHE A 75 -9.17 -4.93 20.63
CA PHE A 75 -9.45 -3.57 21.02
C PHE A 75 -9.21 -3.34 22.53
N GLU A 76 -8.17 -2.57 22.83
CA GLU A 76 -7.69 -2.33 24.21
C GLU A 76 -8.39 -1.15 24.93
N GLY A 77 -9.38 -0.50 24.32
CA GLY A 77 -10.10 0.62 24.97
C GLY A 77 -9.31 1.93 25.09
N ARG A 78 -8.10 2.04 24.52
CA ARG A 78 -7.25 3.26 24.56
C ARG A 78 -7.79 4.45 23.75
N SER A 79 -8.85 4.25 22.97
CA SER A 79 -9.58 5.29 22.23
C SER A 79 -11.06 4.98 22.22
N GLN A 80 -11.89 5.82 21.60
CA GLN A 80 -13.25 5.40 21.24
C GLN A 80 -13.18 4.22 20.26
N PHE A 81 -14.11 3.28 20.39
CA PHE A 81 -14.23 2.11 19.52
C PHE A 81 -14.40 2.53 18.06
N THR A 82 -15.26 3.52 17.81
CA THR A 82 -15.46 4.09 16.47
C THR A 82 -14.16 4.64 15.91
N THR A 83 -13.33 5.33 16.70
CA THR A 83 -11.99 5.80 16.24
C THR A 83 -11.07 4.64 15.83
N TRP A 84 -11.08 3.53 16.57
CA TRP A 84 -10.30 2.35 16.22
C TRP A 84 -10.79 1.74 14.89
N VAL A 85 -12.10 1.61 14.70
CA VAL A 85 -12.71 1.13 13.45
C VAL A 85 -12.39 2.06 12.28
N HIS A 86 -12.47 3.38 12.46
CA HIS A 86 -12.14 4.34 11.40
C HIS A 86 -10.69 4.21 10.94
N LYS A 87 -9.74 3.90 11.83
CA LYS A 87 -8.34 3.62 11.44
C LYS A 87 -8.23 2.38 10.56
N ILE A 88 -9.02 1.34 10.84
CA ILE A 88 -9.11 0.15 9.98
C ILE A 88 -9.69 0.56 8.62
N ALA A 89 -10.79 1.33 8.62
CA ALA A 89 -11.47 1.78 7.41
C ALA A 89 -10.54 2.57 6.47
N VAL A 90 -9.79 3.53 7.00
CA VAL A 90 -8.80 4.30 6.23
C VAL A 90 -7.72 3.39 5.64
N ARG A 91 -7.20 2.43 6.41
CA ARG A 91 -6.18 1.49 5.91
C ARG A 91 -6.73 0.61 4.77
N VAL A 92 -7.96 0.14 4.90
CA VAL A 92 -8.65 -0.64 3.87
C VAL A 92 -8.83 0.22 2.62
N ALA A 93 -9.37 1.43 2.75
CA ALA A 93 -9.61 2.34 1.64
C ALA A 93 -8.33 2.71 0.88
N LEU A 94 -7.26 3.08 1.59
CA LEU A 94 -5.97 3.40 0.97
C LEU A 94 -5.33 2.18 0.28
N THR A 95 -5.62 0.97 0.75
CA THR A 95 -5.18 -0.25 0.08
C THR A 95 -5.96 -0.45 -1.22
N GLU A 96 -7.28 -0.29 -1.17
CA GLU A 96 -8.15 -0.46 -2.33
C GLU A 96 -7.93 0.61 -3.40
N LEU A 97 -7.79 1.87 -3.01
CA LEU A 97 -7.43 2.97 -3.93
C LEU A 97 -6.12 2.70 -4.66
N ARG A 98 -5.10 2.19 -3.95
CA ARG A 98 -3.85 1.77 -4.57
C ARG A 98 -4.09 0.61 -5.54
N ARG A 99 -4.81 -0.43 -5.14
CA ARG A 99 -5.12 -1.57 -6.04
C ARG A 99 -5.83 -1.12 -7.31
N ARG A 100 -6.86 -0.28 -7.20
CA ARG A 100 -7.61 0.24 -8.36
C ARG A 100 -6.73 1.06 -9.30
N ARG A 101 -5.84 1.90 -8.76
CA ARG A 101 -4.85 2.64 -9.56
C ARG A 101 -3.99 1.71 -10.44
N TRP A 102 -3.71 0.50 -9.98
CA TRP A 102 -2.84 -0.46 -10.66
C TRP A 102 -3.58 -1.57 -11.40
N LYS A 103 -4.91 -1.65 -11.31
CA LYS A 103 -5.72 -2.74 -11.85
C LYS A 103 -5.67 -2.83 -13.38
N ASP A 104 -5.71 -1.67 -14.04
CA ASP A 104 -5.68 -1.55 -15.50
C ASP A 104 -4.28 -1.21 -16.05
N VAL A 105 -3.29 -1.07 -15.16
CA VAL A 105 -1.91 -0.82 -15.55
C VAL A 105 -1.22 -2.15 -15.79
N SER A 106 -0.86 -2.43 -17.03
CA SER A 106 -0.05 -3.62 -17.36
C SER A 106 1.34 -3.50 -16.76
N LEU A 107 1.75 -4.55 -16.05
CA LEU A 107 3.09 -4.75 -15.52
C LEU A 107 4.16 -4.65 -16.61
N ASP A 108 3.87 -5.14 -17.83
CA ASP A 108 4.81 -5.04 -18.96
C ASP A 108 4.96 -3.59 -19.43
N GLY A 109 3.85 -2.87 -19.58
CA GLY A 109 3.88 -1.45 -19.98
C GLY A 109 4.54 -0.53 -18.94
N LEU A 110 4.47 -0.87 -17.65
CA LEU A 110 5.20 -0.14 -16.62
C LEU A 110 6.72 -0.32 -16.73
N LEU A 111 7.17 -1.52 -17.11
CA LEU A 111 8.59 -1.85 -17.23
C LEU A 111 9.19 -1.26 -18.51
N GLU A 112 8.44 -1.23 -19.61
CA GLU A 112 8.85 -0.57 -20.86
C GLU A 112 9.05 0.94 -20.70
N ASN A 113 8.27 1.59 -19.84
CA ASN A 113 8.45 3.01 -19.51
C ASN A 113 9.64 3.29 -18.57
N THR A 114 10.33 2.26 -18.08
CA THR A 114 11.54 2.42 -17.25
C THR A 114 12.81 2.56 -18.10
N ASP A 115 12.73 2.23 -19.40
CA ASP A 115 13.81 2.43 -20.39
C ASP A 115 13.79 3.83 -21.03
N GLY A 116 12.77 4.64 -20.73
CA GLY A 116 12.66 6.06 -21.09
C GLY A 116 12.90 6.95 -19.88
N GLU A 117 13.57 8.08 -20.09
CA GLU A 117 14.06 9.03 -19.09
C GLU A 117 13.20 9.19 -17.81
N PRO A 118 13.83 9.38 -16.62
CA PRO A 118 13.09 9.62 -15.39
C PRO A 118 12.32 10.95 -15.48
N ALA A 119 11.05 10.88 -15.86
CA ALA A 119 10.13 12.01 -15.81
C ALA A 119 9.73 12.28 -14.36
N SER A 120 10.49 13.15 -13.70
CA SER A 120 9.94 14.04 -12.67
C SER A 120 10.58 15.42 -12.85
N PRO A 121 9.82 16.46 -13.22
CA PRO A 121 10.35 17.81 -13.25
C PRO A 121 10.60 18.24 -11.80
N VAL A 122 11.85 18.16 -11.35
CA VAL A 122 12.28 18.78 -10.10
C VAL A 122 12.21 20.30 -10.31
N PRO A 123 11.55 21.07 -9.42
CA PRO A 123 11.59 22.52 -9.46
C PRO A 123 13.04 23.02 -9.45
N ALA A 124 13.37 23.97 -10.32
CA ALA A 124 14.72 24.41 -10.66
C ALA A 124 15.57 25.04 -9.52
N ASP A 125 15.09 25.01 -8.27
CA ASP A 125 15.71 25.71 -7.13
C ASP A 125 16.49 24.79 -6.17
N ARG A 126 16.71 23.51 -6.55
CA ARG A 126 17.47 22.53 -5.73
C ARG A 126 18.35 21.58 -6.54
N ALA A 127 18.84 22.01 -7.70
CA ALA A 127 19.73 21.17 -8.51
C ALA A 127 21.05 20.90 -7.74
N PRO A 128 21.44 19.63 -7.50
CA PRO A 128 22.79 19.32 -7.05
C PRO A 128 23.82 19.79 -8.09
N SER A 129 25.07 20.02 -7.67
CA SER A 129 26.13 20.41 -8.60
C SER A 129 26.29 19.36 -9.72
N PRO A 130 26.72 19.76 -10.94
CA PRO A 130 26.84 18.86 -12.09
C PRO A 130 27.67 17.59 -11.83
N GLU A 131 28.70 17.71 -10.97
CA GLU A 131 29.55 16.60 -10.53
C GLU A 131 28.79 15.58 -9.67
N VAL A 132 27.95 16.03 -8.73
CA VAL A 132 27.15 15.17 -7.85
C VAL A 132 26.03 14.46 -8.62
N ALA A 133 25.45 15.13 -9.63
CA ALA A 133 24.46 14.50 -10.51
C ALA A 133 25.08 13.36 -11.35
N THR A 134 26.36 13.46 -11.71
CA THR A 134 27.07 12.47 -12.52
C THR A 134 27.43 11.23 -11.68
N GLU A 135 27.99 11.41 -10.48
CA GLU A 135 28.32 10.31 -9.56
C GLU A 135 27.08 9.48 -9.16
N GLN A 136 25.95 10.16 -8.92
CA GLN A 136 24.68 9.50 -8.60
C GLN A 136 24.13 8.71 -9.80
N ALA A 137 24.22 9.28 -11.01
CA ALA A 137 23.79 8.61 -12.23
C ALA A 137 24.65 7.35 -12.52
N ASP A 138 25.96 7.44 -12.33
CA ASP A 138 26.89 6.31 -12.51
C ASP A 138 26.61 5.18 -11.51
N LEU A 139 26.35 5.54 -10.25
CA LEU A 139 26.01 4.57 -9.21
C LEU A 139 24.65 3.91 -9.47
N LEU A 140 23.63 4.66 -9.88
CA LEU A 140 22.33 4.11 -10.27
C LEU A 140 22.44 3.17 -11.48
N ALA A 141 23.20 3.56 -12.50
CA ALA A 141 23.47 2.72 -13.67
C ALA A 141 24.22 1.44 -13.28
N GLN A 142 25.17 1.53 -12.35
CA GLN A 142 25.87 0.35 -11.83
C GLN A 142 24.92 -0.59 -11.07
N LEU A 143 24.04 -0.07 -10.22
CA LEU A 143 23.04 -0.86 -9.51
C LEU A 143 22.06 -1.53 -10.48
N GLN A 144 21.57 -0.82 -11.49
CA GLN A 144 20.71 -1.38 -12.53
C GLN A 144 21.39 -2.53 -13.27
N ARG A 145 22.65 -2.36 -13.69
CA ARG A 145 23.43 -3.44 -14.32
C ARG A 145 23.54 -4.67 -13.41
N LEU A 146 23.91 -4.48 -12.15
CA LEU A 146 24.04 -5.58 -11.19
C LEU A 146 22.70 -6.30 -10.96
N MET A 147 21.59 -5.57 -10.97
CA MET A 147 20.26 -6.15 -10.88
C MET A 147 19.91 -7.00 -12.11
N MET A 148 20.21 -6.51 -13.32
CA MET A 148 19.98 -7.26 -14.56
C MET A 148 20.87 -8.51 -14.67
N GLU A 149 22.09 -8.47 -14.16
CA GLU A 149 23.02 -9.60 -14.18
C GLU A 149 22.69 -10.70 -13.15
N GLU A 150 22.31 -10.31 -11.92
CA GLU A 150 22.17 -11.27 -10.81
C GLU A 150 20.75 -11.86 -10.69
N LEU A 151 19.73 -11.14 -11.16
CA LEU A 151 18.33 -11.56 -11.04
C LEU A 151 17.83 -12.23 -12.31
N THR A 152 16.94 -13.21 -12.14
CA THR A 152 16.15 -13.71 -13.27
C THR A 152 15.18 -12.63 -13.75
N ALA A 153 14.77 -12.67 -15.02
CA ALA A 153 13.77 -11.74 -15.57
C ALA A 153 12.50 -11.67 -14.69
N LYS A 154 12.06 -12.81 -14.14
CA LYS A 154 10.90 -12.88 -13.24
C LYS A 154 11.16 -12.17 -11.91
N GLN A 155 12.35 -12.32 -11.33
CA GLN A 155 12.73 -11.63 -10.09
C GLN A 155 12.88 -10.13 -10.28
N LEU A 156 13.54 -9.71 -11.37
CA LEU A 156 13.72 -8.31 -11.72
C LEU A 156 12.36 -7.63 -11.92
N ARG A 157 11.48 -8.24 -12.73
CA ARG A 157 10.10 -7.81 -12.96
C ARG A 157 9.32 -7.61 -11.66
N ALA A 158 9.36 -8.59 -10.74
CA ALA A 158 8.69 -8.47 -9.45
C ALA A 158 9.27 -7.35 -8.57
N MET A 159 10.60 -7.18 -8.55
CA MET A 159 11.27 -6.16 -7.76
C MET A 159 10.97 -4.74 -8.25
N LEU A 160 11.01 -4.52 -9.57
CA LEU A 160 10.73 -3.21 -10.18
C LEU A 160 9.27 -2.80 -9.97
N ALA A 161 8.34 -3.75 -10.13
CA ALA A 161 6.91 -3.50 -9.94
C ALA A 161 6.56 -3.06 -8.52
N VAL A 162 7.17 -3.70 -7.51
CA VAL A 162 6.94 -3.36 -6.10
C VAL A 162 7.71 -2.10 -5.68
N GLY A 163 8.95 -1.95 -6.15
CA GLY A 163 9.85 -0.88 -5.70
C GLY A 163 9.63 0.45 -6.42
N ILE A 164 9.66 0.43 -7.76
CA ILE A 164 9.52 1.63 -8.60
C ILE A 164 8.04 1.86 -8.91
N GLY A 165 7.35 0.78 -9.26
CA GLY A 165 5.92 0.83 -9.55
C GLY A 165 5.05 1.07 -8.33
N GLU A 166 5.55 0.97 -7.11
CA GLU A 166 4.75 1.01 -5.87
C GLU A 166 3.47 0.15 -5.94
N MET A 167 3.50 -0.90 -6.77
CA MET A 167 2.34 -1.71 -7.08
C MET A 167 2.06 -2.64 -5.88
N PRO A 168 0.79 -2.75 -5.43
CA PRO A 168 0.42 -3.67 -4.36
C PRO A 168 0.86 -5.10 -4.68
N LEU A 169 1.42 -5.80 -3.68
CA LEU A 169 1.90 -7.17 -3.84
C LEU A 169 0.83 -8.13 -4.41
N GLU A 170 -0.43 -7.91 -4.06
CA GLU A 170 -1.53 -8.73 -4.58
C GLU A 170 -1.73 -8.52 -6.09
N GLU A 171 -1.57 -7.29 -6.55
CA GLU A 171 -1.73 -6.95 -7.96
C GLU A 171 -0.53 -7.47 -8.78
N VAL A 172 0.68 -7.35 -8.24
CA VAL A 172 1.88 -7.97 -8.83
C VAL A 172 1.70 -9.49 -8.93
N ALA A 173 1.21 -10.14 -7.87
CA ALA A 173 0.97 -11.59 -7.85
C ALA A 173 -0.07 -12.00 -8.91
N ARG A 174 -1.18 -11.26 -9.01
CA ARG A 174 -2.23 -11.46 -10.01
C ARG A 174 -1.70 -11.33 -11.43
N GLN A 175 -0.99 -10.24 -11.75
CA GLN A 175 -0.48 -9.99 -13.10
C GLN A 175 0.65 -10.95 -13.50
N MET A 176 1.42 -11.44 -12.53
CA MET A 176 2.45 -12.46 -12.76
C MET A 176 1.89 -13.90 -12.74
N GLY A 177 0.58 -14.08 -12.58
CA GLY A 177 -0.07 -15.40 -12.54
C GLY A 177 0.47 -16.31 -11.44
N MET A 178 0.71 -15.75 -10.24
CA MET A 178 1.32 -16.49 -9.13
C MET A 178 0.65 -16.24 -7.79
N GLU A 179 0.77 -17.22 -6.88
CA GLU A 179 0.29 -17.09 -5.52
C GLU A 179 1.08 -16.05 -4.72
N ARG A 180 0.42 -15.38 -3.78
CA ARG A 180 1.03 -14.33 -2.95
C ARG A 180 2.25 -14.84 -2.18
N ASN A 181 2.17 -16.05 -1.63
CA ASN A 181 3.28 -16.70 -0.93
C ASN A 181 4.46 -17.01 -1.86
N ALA A 182 4.19 -17.37 -3.12
CA ALA A 182 5.22 -17.58 -4.12
C ALA A 182 5.92 -16.26 -4.50
N LEU A 183 5.16 -15.16 -4.62
CA LEU A 183 5.72 -13.82 -4.83
C LEU A 183 6.60 -13.38 -3.64
N TYR A 184 6.15 -13.60 -2.39
CA TYR A 184 6.96 -13.30 -1.20
C TYR A 184 8.30 -14.04 -1.22
N LYS A 185 8.28 -15.34 -1.51
CA LYS A 185 9.50 -16.14 -1.62
C LYS A 185 10.39 -15.64 -2.76
N LEU A 186 9.82 -15.33 -3.92
CA LEU A 186 10.54 -14.80 -5.07
C LEU A 186 11.28 -13.48 -4.73
N LEU A 187 10.59 -12.54 -4.10
CA LEU A 187 11.15 -11.25 -3.68
C LEU A 187 12.21 -11.41 -2.59
N HIS A 188 11.98 -12.33 -1.64
CA HIS A 188 12.96 -12.63 -0.60
C HIS A 188 14.26 -13.18 -1.21
N ASP A 189 14.14 -14.16 -2.11
CA ASP A 189 15.29 -14.76 -2.79
C ASP A 189 16.03 -13.73 -3.67
N ALA A 190 15.29 -12.86 -4.37
CA ALA A 190 15.86 -11.77 -5.16
C ALA A 190 16.67 -10.81 -4.28
N ARG A 191 16.09 -10.33 -3.16
CA ARG A 191 16.79 -9.45 -2.20
C ARG A 191 18.04 -10.10 -1.63
N ARG A 192 18.00 -11.40 -1.33
CA ARG A 192 19.14 -12.15 -0.78
C ARG A 192 20.28 -12.28 -1.79
N ARG A 193 19.96 -12.52 -3.07
CA ARG A 193 20.93 -12.56 -4.17
C ARG A 193 21.59 -11.20 -4.38
N LEU A 194 20.79 -10.14 -4.53
CA LEU A 194 21.30 -8.78 -4.66
C LEU A 194 22.19 -8.37 -3.49
N LYS A 195 21.75 -8.62 -2.24
CA LYS A 195 22.56 -8.31 -1.05
C LYS A 195 23.95 -8.97 -1.12
N ARG A 196 24.02 -10.23 -1.54
CA ARG A 196 25.30 -10.95 -1.68
C ARG A 196 26.14 -10.40 -2.83
N ARG A 197 25.52 -10.02 -3.95
CA ARG A 197 26.21 -9.43 -5.10
C ARG A 197 26.78 -8.06 -4.76
N LEU A 198 25.97 -7.19 -4.17
CA LEU A 198 26.37 -5.85 -3.74
C LEU A 198 27.52 -5.90 -2.73
N ALA A 199 27.47 -6.84 -1.77
CA ALA A 199 28.58 -7.03 -0.83
C ALA A 199 29.88 -7.51 -1.51
N ARG A 200 29.80 -8.31 -2.59
CA ARG A 200 30.97 -8.73 -3.39
C ARG A 200 31.59 -7.56 -4.17
N GLU A 201 30.75 -6.63 -4.61
CA GLU A 201 31.16 -5.39 -5.30
C GLU A 201 31.63 -4.29 -4.33
N GLY A 202 31.65 -4.56 -3.01
CA GLY A 202 32.13 -3.62 -1.99
C GLY A 202 31.12 -2.58 -1.52
N PHE A 203 29.86 -2.63 -1.99
CA PHE A 203 28.83 -1.70 -1.54
C PHE A 203 28.48 -1.89 -0.07
N THR A 204 28.52 -0.80 0.68
CA THR A 204 28.00 -0.74 2.04
C THR A 204 26.51 -0.35 2.05
N PRO A 205 25.74 -0.80 3.05
CA PRO A 205 24.35 -0.35 3.22
C PRO A 205 24.21 1.17 3.33
N ALA A 206 25.20 1.84 3.92
CA ALA A 206 25.21 3.30 4.09
C ALA A 206 25.36 4.03 2.74
N GLU A 207 26.26 3.57 1.88
CA GLU A 207 26.42 4.11 0.52
C GLU A 207 25.13 3.94 -0.30
N LEU A 208 24.50 2.76 -0.21
CA LEU A 208 23.25 2.49 -0.92
C LEU A 208 22.10 3.38 -0.42
N LEU A 209 21.97 3.59 0.88
CA LEU A 209 20.93 4.46 1.47
C LEU A 209 21.16 5.94 1.11
N ALA A 210 22.41 6.39 1.07
CA ALA A 210 22.75 7.78 0.72
C ALA A 210 22.30 8.16 -0.70
N VAL A 211 22.16 7.20 -1.61
CA VAL A 211 21.62 7.41 -2.98
C VAL A 211 20.13 7.76 -2.94
N PHE A 212 19.37 7.22 -1.99
CA PHE A 212 17.92 7.36 -1.91
C PHE A 212 17.46 8.45 -0.93
N GLU A 213 18.29 8.84 0.03
CA GLU A 213 17.96 9.83 1.07
C GLU A 213 18.15 11.30 0.62
N ARG A 214 18.88 11.56 -0.47
CA ARG A 214 19.13 12.93 -0.97
C ARG A 214 18.08 13.40 -2.00
N ARG A 215 16.79 13.28 -1.65
CA ARG A 215 15.66 13.87 -2.40
C ARG A 215 15.18 15.18 -1.77
#